data_AF-A0A7S3BAI5-F1
#
_entry.id   AF-A0A7S3BAI5-F1
#
_cell.length_a   1.000
_cell.length_b   1.000
_cell.length_c   1.000
_cell.angle_alpha   90.00
_cell.angle_beta   90.00
_cell.angle_gamma   90.00
#
_symmetry.space_group_name_H-M   'P 1'
#
loop_
_entity.id
_entity.type
_entity.pdbx_description
1 polymer ?
#
loop_
_entity_poly.entity_id
_entity_poly.type
_entity_poly.pdbx_seq_one_letter_code
_entity_poly.pdbx_strand_id
1 'polypeptide(L)'
;ADVATAAAHGGSSDAPAGLAPRPTHLAKAALAFALNAHDVGCGVSALYRRCSMVNHTCDGANAEYTRQEGQSWCVYVAKRDICPGEQIHSCYYPSRAGLPTRLRRACLLATKMFRCMCASCAHSDEFGD
;
A
#
# COMPACT_ATOMS: atom_id res chain seq x y z
N ALA A 1 40.94 -7.11 -17.48
CA ALA A 1 39.58 -7.51 -17.09
C ALA A 1 38.74 -6.24 -17.12
N ASP A 2 37.78 -6.20 -18.03
CA ASP A 2 37.11 -5.01 -18.55
C ASP A 2 36.36 -4.17 -17.51
N VAL A 3 36.61 -2.87 -17.54
CA VAL A 3 35.77 -1.85 -16.92
C VAL A 3 34.67 -1.53 -17.93
N ALA A 4 33.50 -2.17 -17.76
CA ALA A 4 32.34 -1.91 -18.59
C ALA A 4 31.91 -0.44 -18.45
N THR A 5 32.05 0.29 -19.56
CA THR A 5 31.65 1.67 -19.74
C THR A 5 30.12 1.74 -19.70
N ALA A 6 29.56 2.42 -18.71
CA ALA A 6 28.13 2.71 -18.68
C ALA A 6 27.80 3.64 -19.85
N ALA A 7 27.13 3.11 -20.87
CA ALA A 7 26.61 3.89 -21.98
C ALA A 7 25.61 4.91 -21.43
N ALA A 8 25.95 6.20 -21.58
CA ALA A 8 25.02 7.29 -21.36
C ALA A 8 23.89 7.18 -22.38
N HIS A 9 22.72 6.68 -21.96
CA HIS A 9 21.49 6.86 -22.71
C HIS A 9 21.10 8.33 -22.66
N GLY A 10 21.49 9.07 -23.70
CA GLY A 10 20.92 10.36 -24.04
C GLY A 10 19.44 10.19 -24.36
N GLY A 11 18.60 10.19 -23.34
CA GLY A 11 17.17 10.37 -23.50
C GLY A 11 16.92 11.82 -23.91
N SER A 12 16.48 12.03 -25.15
CA SER A 12 15.87 13.30 -25.57
C SER A 12 14.80 13.66 -24.54
N SER A 13 14.91 14.85 -23.96
CA SER A 13 13.98 15.40 -22.97
C SER A 13 12.73 16.00 -23.63
N ASP A 14 12.41 15.61 -24.85
CA ASP A 14 11.26 16.14 -25.56
C ASP A 14 10.02 15.38 -25.11
N ALA A 15 9.58 15.71 -23.90
CA ALA A 15 8.20 15.45 -23.50
C ALA A 15 7.30 16.04 -24.59
N PRO A 16 6.42 15.24 -25.23
CA PRO A 16 5.59 15.75 -26.31
C PRO A 16 4.78 16.94 -25.79
N ALA A 17 4.99 18.10 -26.42
CA ALA A 17 4.20 19.30 -26.17
C ALA A 17 2.74 18.99 -26.53
N GLY A 18 1.88 18.76 -25.53
CA GLY A 18 0.48 18.48 -25.85
C GLY A 18 -0.49 18.04 -24.77
N LEU A 19 -0.08 17.69 -23.56
CA LEU A 19 -1.06 17.40 -22.50
C LEU A 19 -0.50 17.75 -21.12
N ALA A 20 -0.53 19.03 -20.77
CA ALA A 20 -0.52 19.38 -19.36
C ALA A 20 -1.69 18.62 -18.70
N PRO A 21 -1.43 17.77 -17.70
CA PRO A 21 -2.49 16.98 -17.09
C PRO A 21 -3.52 17.93 -16.49
N ARG A 22 -4.80 17.72 -16.84
CA ARG A 22 -5.91 18.48 -16.26
C ARG A 22 -5.78 18.45 -14.74
N PRO A 23 -6.14 19.53 -14.01
CA PRO A 23 -6.06 19.54 -12.54
C PRO A 23 -6.74 18.32 -11.88
N THR A 24 -7.81 17.82 -12.50
CA THR A 24 -8.52 16.61 -12.06
C THR A 24 -7.70 15.32 -12.21
N HIS A 25 -6.83 15.22 -13.23
CA HIS A 25 -5.94 14.07 -13.40
C HIS A 25 -4.81 14.08 -12.36
N LEU A 26 -4.23 15.25 -12.09
CA LEU A 26 -3.23 15.41 -11.04
C LEU A 26 -3.82 15.07 -9.67
N ALA A 27 -5.02 15.57 -9.35
CA ALA A 27 -5.70 15.26 -8.11
C ALA A 27 -5.97 13.74 -7.98
N LYS A 28 -6.44 13.09 -9.06
CA LYS A 28 -6.64 11.63 -9.08
C LYS A 28 -5.34 10.85 -8.89
N ALA A 29 -4.27 11.26 -9.55
CA ALA A 29 -2.96 10.61 -9.42
C ALA A 29 -2.39 10.76 -8.00
N ALA A 30 -2.49 11.96 -7.42
CA ALA A 30 -2.08 12.23 -6.05
C ALA A 30 -2.89 11.40 -5.05
N LEU A 31 -4.21 11.31 -5.23
CA LEU A 31 -5.08 10.48 -4.39
C LEU A 31 -4.75 8.99 -4.56
N ALA A 32 -4.55 8.52 -5.79
CA ALA A 32 -4.15 7.15 -6.05
C ALA A 32 -2.83 6.82 -5.35
N PHE A 33 -1.85 7.71 -5.42
CA PHE A 33 -0.58 7.58 -4.71
C PHE A 33 -0.78 7.54 -3.19
N ALA A 34 -1.47 8.51 -2.61
CA ALA A 34 -1.68 8.60 -1.16
C ALA A 34 -2.40 7.37 -0.58
N LEU A 35 -3.36 6.81 -1.31
CA LEU A 35 -4.14 5.66 -0.84
C LEU A 35 -3.43 4.31 -1.07
N ASN A 36 -2.61 4.18 -2.12
CA ASN A 36 -2.15 2.88 -2.61
C ASN A 36 -0.63 2.68 -2.62
N ALA A 37 0.16 3.74 -2.37
CA ALA A 37 1.62 3.61 -2.32
C ALA A 37 2.07 2.80 -1.10
N HIS A 38 3.13 2.04 -1.29
CA HIS A 38 3.79 1.24 -0.27
C HIS A 38 5.12 1.89 0.12
N ASP A 39 5.45 1.80 1.40
CA ASP A 39 6.76 2.24 1.89
C ASP A 39 7.84 1.30 1.38
N VAL A 40 8.77 1.83 0.58
CA VAL A 40 9.96 1.12 0.11
C VAL A 40 11.20 1.55 0.87
N GLY A 41 10.98 2.18 2.04
CA GLY A 41 11.92 2.64 3.05
C GLY A 41 12.84 3.78 2.61
N CYS A 42 13.68 4.21 3.54
CA CYS A 42 14.49 5.43 3.40
C CYS A 42 13.64 6.68 3.05
N GLY A 43 12.38 6.72 3.50
CA GLY A 43 11.44 7.80 3.20
C GLY A 43 10.87 7.79 1.77
N VAL A 44 11.07 6.71 1.02
CA VAL A 44 10.59 6.59 -0.36
C VAL A 44 9.33 5.72 -0.40
N SER A 45 8.38 6.07 -1.27
CA SER A 45 7.19 5.27 -1.51
C SER A 45 7.03 4.96 -2.99
N ALA A 46 6.47 3.81 -3.31
CA ALA A 46 6.24 3.37 -4.69
C ALA A 46 4.84 2.79 -4.88
N LEU A 47 4.34 2.89 -6.11
CA LEU A 47 3.08 2.27 -6.53
C LEU A 47 3.35 0.92 -7.18
N TYR A 48 2.75 -0.12 -6.59
CA TYR A 48 2.83 -1.48 -7.10
C TYR A 48 1.42 -1.97 -7.37
N ARG A 49 1.03 -1.99 -8.64
CA ARG A 49 -0.35 -2.31 -9.06
C ARG A 49 -0.94 -3.55 -8.39
N ARG A 50 -0.17 -4.63 -8.26
CA ARG A 50 -0.63 -5.88 -7.61
C ARG A 50 -0.70 -5.75 -6.09
N CYS A 51 0.32 -5.18 -5.45
CA CYS A 51 0.34 -4.97 -4.00
C CYS A 51 -0.79 -4.02 -3.55
N SER A 52 -1.20 -3.06 -4.37
CA SER A 52 -2.31 -2.14 -4.11
C SER A 52 -3.71 -2.80 -4.14
N MET A 53 -3.83 -4.07 -4.56
CA MET A 53 -5.10 -4.81 -4.58
C MET A 53 -5.38 -5.60 -3.28
N VAL A 54 -4.39 -5.72 -2.39
CA VAL A 54 -4.51 -6.50 -1.15
C VAL A 54 -5.31 -5.68 -0.14
N ASN A 55 -6.43 -6.23 0.33
CA ASN A 55 -7.31 -5.54 1.27
C ASN A 55 -6.82 -5.61 2.72
N HIS A 56 -7.38 -4.74 3.56
CA HIS A 56 -7.07 -4.67 4.98
C HIS A 56 -7.91 -5.62 5.84
N THR A 57 -7.28 -6.28 6.81
CA THR A 57 -7.93 -6.75 8.03
C THR A 57 -7.14 -6.32 9.27
N CYS A 58 -7.82 -5.95 10.36
CA CYS A 58 -7.15 -5.54 11.61
C CYS A 58 -6.47 -6.72 12.30
N ASP A 59 -7.10 -7.89 12.25
CA ASP A 59 -6.64 -9.13 12.85
C ASP A 59 -6.82 -10.29 11.87
N GLY A 60 -6.07 -11.38 12.08
CA GLY A 60 -6.14 -12.58 11.26
C GLY A 60 -5.57 -12.42 9.85
N ALA A 61 -4.71 -11.41 9.60
CA ALA A 61 -4.06 -11.22 8.31
C ALA A 61 -3.36 -12.51 7.84
N ASN A 62 -3.67 -12.97 6.63
CA ASN A 62 -3.10 -14.18 6.04
C ASN A 62 -1.87 -13.90 5.17
N ALA A 63 -1.58 -12.63 4.88
CA ALA A 63 -0.34 -12.20 4.25
C ALA A 63 0.26 -10.96 4.92
N GLU A 64 1.58 -10.88 4.90
CA GLU A 64 2.36 -9.76 5.41
C GLU A 64 3.16 -9.10 4.29
N TYR A 65 3.13 -7.78 4.25
CA TYR A 65 4.01 -7.00 3.40
C TYR A 65 5.42 -7.02 4.00
N THR A 66 6.39 -7.50 3.24
CA THR A 66 7.80 -7.46 3.61
C THR A 66 8.55 -6.62 2.58
N ARG A 67 9.35 -5.70 3.10
CA ARG A 67 10.34 -4.96 2.32
C ARG A 67 11.66 -5.72 2.37
N GLN A 68 12.29 -5.91 1.22
CA GLN A 68 13.68 -6.36 1.17
C GLN A 68 14.62 -5.18 1.01
N GLU A 69 15.60 -5.06 1.90
CA GLU A 69 16.59 -3.98 1.85
C GLU A 69 17.41 -4.05 0.55
N GLY A 70 17.69 -2.89 -0.06
CA GLY A 70 18.42 -2.79 -1.33
C GLY A 70 17.62 -3.23 -2.56
N GLN A 71 16.34 -3.59 -2.41
CA GLN A 71 15.49 -4.01 -3.52
C GLN A 71 14.40 -2.98 -3.82
N SER A 72 14.03 -2.87 -5.11
CA SER A 72 12.99 -1.96 -5.61
C SER A 72 11.61 -2.62 -5.75
N TRP A 73 11.40 -3.82 -5.21
CA TRP A 73 10.16 -4.59 -5.34
C TRP A 73 9.52 -4.94 -3.99
N CYS A 74 8.18 -5.03 -3.97
CA CYS A 74 7.37 -5.46 -2.82
C CYS A 74 7.18 -6.97 -2.78
N VAL A 75 7.13 -7.55 -1.58
CA VAL A 75 6.75 -8.95 -1.36
C VAL A 75 5.59 -9.04 -0.40
N TYR A 76 4.60 -9.86 -0.76
CA TYR A 76 3.65 -10.39 0.21
C TYR A 76 4.04 -11.82 0.53
N VAL A 77 4.29 -12.09 1.81
CA VAL A 77 4.59 -13.44 2.31
C VAL A 77 3.33 -13.98 2.98
N ALA A 78 2.93 -15.20 2.59
CA ALA A 78 1.82 -15.88 3.24
C ALA A 78 2.20 -16.25 4.68
N LYS A 79 1.30 -15.98 5.64
CA LYS A 79 1.48 -16.29 7.07
C LYS A 79 0.96 -17.67 7.45
N ARG A 80 0.19 -18.28 6.55
CA ARG A 80 -0.38 -19.63 6.61
C ARG A 80 -0.77 -20.05 5.20
N ASP A 81 -1.19 -21.30 5.04
CA ASP A 81 -1.78 -21.76 3.80
C ASP A 81 -3.04 -20.94 3.46
N ILE A 82 -3.19 -20.62 2.18
CA ILE A 82 -4.30 -19.84 1.62
C ILE A 82 -5.00 -20.71 0.57
N CYS A 83 -6.28 -20.99 0.78
CA CYS A 83 -7.03 -21.87 -0.12
C CYS A 83 -7.34 -21.19 -1.46
N PRO A 84 -7.53 -21.95 -2.55
CA PRO A 84 -8.04 -21.40 -3.80
C PRO A 84 -9.38 -20.66 -3.60
N GLY A 85 -9.47 -19.43 -4.10
CA GLY A 85 -10.65 -18.58 -3.94
C GLY A 85 -10.70 -17.80 -2.62
N GLU A 86 -9.82 -18.08 -1.65
CA GLU A 86 -9.71 -17.29 -0.43
C GLU A 86 -9.13 -15.90 -0.73
N GLN A 87 -9.68 -14.86 -0.09
CA GLN A 87 -9.17 -13.50 -0.24
C GLN A 87 -7.83 -13.33 0.47
N ILE A 88 -6.84 -12.76 -0.23
CA ILE A 88 -5.59 -12.32 0.37
C ILE A 88 -5.81 -10.96 1.04
N HIS A 89 -5.45 -10.84 2.31
CA HIS A 89 -5.58 -9.61 3.08
C HIS A 89 -4.41 -9.41 4.05
N SER A 90 -4.11 -8.15 4.34
CA SER A 90 -3.00 -7.77 5.21
C SER A 90 -3.39 -6.71 6.24
N CYS A 91 -2.59 -6.53 7.29
CA CYS A 91 -2.77 -5.43 8.22
C CYS A 91 -1.96 -4.23 7.74
N TYR A 92 -2.61 -3.13 7.33
CA TYR A 92 -1.92 -1.93 6.85
C TYR A 92 -1.15 -1.21 7.96
N TYR A 93 -1.51 -1.44 9.22
CA TYR A 93 -0.90 -0.79 10.38
C TYR A 93 -0.63 -1.83 11.48
N PRO A 94 0.34 -2.74 11.30
CA PRO A 94 0.60 -3.80 12.28
C PRO A 94 0.97 -3.24 13.65
N SER A 95 1.72 -2.13 13.71
CA SER A 95 2.03 -1.42 14.95
C SER A 95 0.82 -0.80 15.67
N ARG A 96 -0.33 -0.73 15.00
CA ARG A 96 -1.59 -0.21 15.53
C ARG A 96 -2.65 -1.28 15.74
N ALA A 97 -2.33 -2.56 15.53
CA ALA A 97 -3.28 -3.67 15.66
C ALA A 97 -3.87 -3.77 17.09
N GLY A 98 -3.06 -3.44 18.11
CA GLY A 98 -3.50 -3.43 19.52
C GLY A 98 -4.31 -2.20 19.95
N LEU A 99 -4.51 -1.20 19.09
CA LEU A 99 -5.34 -0.04 19.45
C LEU A 99 -6.82 -0.43 19.56
N PRO A 100 -7.64 0.28 20.36
CA PRO A 100 -9.09 0.13 20.38
C PRO A 100 -9.73 0.27 18.99
N THR A 101 -10.84 -0.43 18.75
CA THR A 101 -11.53 -0.46 17.45
C THR A 101 -11.89 0.93 16.92
N ARG A 102 -12.36 1.85 17.79
CA ARG A 102 -12.64 3.25 17.43
C ARG A 102 -11.42 3.94 16.83
N LEU A 103 -10.25 3.76 17.44
CA LEU A 103 -8.99 4.39 17.01
C LEU A 103 -8.46 3.75 15.72
N ARG A 104 -8.54 2.42 15.57
CA ARG A 104 -8.18 1.74 14.30
C ARG A 104 -9.06 2.23 13.14
N ARG A 105 -10.38 2.31 13.34
CA ARG A 105 -11.34 2.82 12.34
C ARG A 105 -11.08 4.30 12.02
N ALA A 106 -10.82 5.14 13.01
CA ALA A 106 -10.48 6.55 12.79
C ALA A 106 -9.20 6.70 11.95
N CYS A 107 -8.16 5.90 12.23
CA CYS A 107 -6.94 5.88 11.44
C CYS A 107 -7.23 5.51 9.98
N LEU A 108 -7.93 4.39 9.74
CA LEU A 108 -8.25 3.92 8.39
C LEU A 108 -9.13 4.90 7.62
N LEU A 109 -10.08 5.56 8.28
CA LEU A 109 -10.91 6.57 7.63
C LEU A 109 -10.06 7.78 7.22
N ALA A 110 -9.18 8.25 8.10
CA ALA A 110 -8.33 9.40 7.83
C ALA A 110 -7.28 9.14 6.74
N THR A 111 -6.72 7.93 6.66
CA THR A 111 -5.59 7.62 5.77
C THR A 111 -5.96 6.80 4.54
N LYS A 112 -7.05 6.02 4.59
CA LYS A 112 -7.47 5.09 3.54
C LYS A 112 -8.93 5.25 3.12
N MET A 113 -9.66 6.19 3.74
CA MET A 113 -11.03 6.57 3.37
C MET A 113 -12.05 5.42 3.42
N PHE A 114 -11.87 4.46 4.34
CA PHE A 114 -12.86 3.40 4.58
C PHE A 114 -12.96 3.01 6.06
N ARG A 115 -14.07 2.35 6.43
CA ARG A 115 -14.29 1.76 7.75
C ARG A 115 -14.11 0.24 7.68
N CYS A 116 -13.21 -0.32 8.49
CA CYS A 116 -13.01 -1.78 8.54
C CYS A 116 -14.18 -2.50 9.21
N MET A 117 -14.59 -3.62 8.61
CA MET A 117 -15.66 -4.52 9.05
C MET A 117 -15.17 -5.95 9.29
N CYS A 118 -13.86 -6.15 9.52
CA CYS A 118 -13.34 -7.47 9.89
C CYS A 118 -13.97 -7.97 11.21
N ALA A 119 -13.87 -9.27 11.50
CA ALA A 119 -14.47 -9.88 12.69
C ALA A 119 -14.14 -9.11 13.99
N SER A 120 -12.86 -8.77 14.20
CA SER A 120 -12.44 -7.97 15.36
C SER A 120 -13.17 -6.62 15.47
N CYS A 121 -13.39 -5.94 14.34
CA CYS A 121 -14.13 -4.68 14.31
C CYS A 121 -15.64 -4.85 14.42
N ALA A 122 -16.21 -5.96 13.95
CA ALA A 122 -17.65 -6.24 13.99
C ALA A 122 -18.15 -6.53 15.40
N HIS A 123 -17.33 -7.13 16.26
CA HIS A 123 -17.69 -7.47 17.64
C HIS A 123 -17.43 -6.35 18.66
N SER A 124 -16.83 -5.22 18.25
CA SER A 124 -16.36 -4.18 19.17
C SER A 124 -17.23 -2.92 19.24
N ASP A 125 -18.53 -3.02 18.96
CA ASP A 125 -19.43 -1.86 18.98
C ASP A 125 -19.81 -1.39 20.41
N GLU A 126 -19.20 -1.95 21.46
CA GLU A 126 -19.71 -1.84 22.84
C GLU A 126 -19.40 -0.56 23.63
N PHE A 127 -18.61 0.40 23.14
CA PHE A 127 -18.50 1.70 23.85
C PHE A 127 -18.55 2.87 22.87
N GLY A 128 -19.79 3.28 22.58
CA GLY A 128 -20.14 4.58 22.02
C GLY A 128 -19.79 5.71 23.00
N ASP A 129 -19.46 6.85 22.39
CA ASP A 129 -19.20 8.20 22.92
C ASP A 129 -19.10 8.45 24.44
#